data_AF-A0A365ZIW7-F1
#
_entry.id   AF-A0A365ZIW7-F1
#
_cell.length_a   1.000
_cell.length_b   1.000
_cell.length_c   1.000
_cell.angle_alpha   90.00
_cell.angle_beta   90.00
_cell.angle_gamma   90.00
#
_symmetry.space_group_name_H-M   'P 1'
#
loop_
_entity.id
_entity.type
_entity.pdbx_description
1 polymer ?
#
loop_
_entity_poly.entity_id
_entity_poly.type
_entity_poly.pdbx_seq_one_letter_code
_entity_poly.pdbx_strand_id
1 'polypeptide(L)'
;MRTTGVRGATVPRQELPGLDLVRLRAHLDECSPGLVQGPLTGTMLEGGRSNLTYVVTDGTGRWVVRRPPLGQVMPTAHDMTREHRVLGALRGTDVPVPGVFSLCRDTDVIGAPFYVMKFVEGLPYRAAAELAALGPERTTSIVNALVDTLAVVHDVDPETVGLSDFGRPEGFLERQLRRWKKQLDASRSR
;
A
#
# COMPACT_ATOMS: atom_id res chain seq x y z
N MET A 1 13.35 -47.59 16.92
CA MET A 1 13.76 -46.18 17.13
C MET A 1 14.61 -45.77 15.93
N ARG A 2 13.99 -45.28 14.86
CA ARG A 2 14.66 -44.86 13.62
C ARG A 2 14.35 -43.38 13.41
N THR A 3 15.39 -42.57 13.54
CA THR A 3 15.43 -41.13 13.21
C THR A 3 15.64 -40.99 11.70
N THR A 4 14.58 -40.66 10.97
CA THR A 4 14.68 -40.17 9.58
C THR A 4 14.58 -38.66 9.60
N GLY A 5 15.73 -38.00 9.46
CA GLY A 5 15.83 -36.56 9.26
C GLY A 5 15.23 -36.19 7.91
N VAL A 6 14.23 -35.32 7.94
CA VAL A 6 13.70 -34.65 6.75
C VAL A 6 14.75 -33.61 6.36
N ARG A 7 15.49 -33.88 5.27
CA ARG A 7 16.28 -32.86 4.58
C ARG A 7 15.29 -31.85 4.04
N GLY A 8 15.28 -30.64 4.61
CA GLY A 8 14.55 -29.51 4.06
C GLY A 8 15.08 -29.23 2.67
N ALA A 9 14.26 -29.53 1.65
CA ALA A 9 14.54 -29.13 0.29
C ALA A 9 14.65 -27.60 0.26
N THR A 10 15.77 -27.09 -0.25
CA THR A 10 15.92 -25.67 -0.62
C THR A 10 14.87 -25.36 -1.68
N VAL A 11 13.81 -24.68 -1.26
CA VAL A 11 12.77 -24.15 -2.14
C VAL A 11 13.44 -23.11 -3.07
N PRO A 12 13.21 -23.16 -4.40
CA PRO A 12 13.75 -22.15 -5.30
C PRO A 12 13.20 -20.77 -4.91
N ARG A 13 14.05 -19.73 -5.02
CA ARG A 13 13.67 -18.32 -4.88
C ARG A 13 12.34 -18.09 -5.59
N GLN A 14 11.27 -17.89 -4.83
CA GLN A 14 9.98 -17.53 -5.41
C GLN A 14 10.17 -16.16 -6.05
N GLU A 15 10.26 -16.11 -7.38
CA GLU A 15 10.37 -14.85 -8.11
C GLU A 15 9.09 -14.06 -7.89
N LEU A 16 9.16 -13.03 -7.05
CA LEU A 16 8.06 -12.11 -6.85
C LEU A 16 7.88 -11.28 -8.12
N PRO A 17 6.70 -11.27 -8.76
CA PRO A 17 6.50 -10.57 -10.02
C PRO A 17 6.90 -9.10 -9.88
N GLY A 18 7.95 -8.67 -10.59
CA GLY A 18 8.41 -7.28 -10.58
C GLY A 18 9.01 -6.79 -9.26
N LEU A 19 9.50 -7.66 -8.39
CA LEU A 19 10.20 -7.28 -7.17
C LEU A 19 11.50 -8.08 -7.00
N ASP A 20 12.63 -7.45 -7.34
CA ASP A 20 13.96 -8.00 -7.05
C ASP A 20 14.31 -7.73 -5.57
N LEU A 21 14.23 -8.79 -4.75
CA LEU A 21 14.50 -8.71 -3.31
C LEU A 21 15.96 -8.41 -2.97
N VAL A 22 16.92 -8.74 -3.85
CA VAL A 22 18.34 -8.45 -3.63
C VAL A 22 18.60 -6.97 -3.83
N ARG A 23 18.09 -6.40 -4.93
CA ARG A 23 18.20 -4.96 -5.20
C ARG A 23 17.43 -4.12 -4.17
N LEU A 24 16.23 -4.58 -3.79
CA LEU A 24 15.48 -3.94 -2.70
C LEU A 24 16.27 -3.92 -1.39
N ARG A 25 16.88 -5.05 -1.00
CA ARG A 25 17.68 -5.13 0.21
C ARG A 25 18.86 -4.17 0.18
N ALA A 26 19.62 -4.15 -0.91
CA ALA A 26 20.74 -3.23 -1.07
C ALA A 26 20.30 -1.76 -0.95
N HIS A 27 19.18 -1.40 -1.58
CA HIS A 27 18.62 -0.06 -1.45
C HIS A 27 18.21 0.28 -0.01
N LEU A 28 17.60 -0.66 0.72
CA LEU A 28 17.20 -0.44 2.12
C LEU A 28 18.40 -0.31 3.07
N ASP A 29 19.50 -1.00 2.80
CA ASP A 29 20.74 -0.83 3.58
C ASP A 29 21.31 0.59 3.45
N GLU A 30 21.14 1.23 2.28
CA GLU A 30 21.57 2.60 2.03
C GLU A 30 20.61 3.64 2.62
N CYS A 31 19.30 3.52 2.33
CA CYS A 31 18.33 4.56 2.67
C CYS A 31 17.69 4.39 4.06
N SER A 32 17.83 3.22 4.69
CA SER A 32 17.32 2.93 6.03
C SER A 32 18.25 1.96 6.79
N PRO A 33 19.50 2.38 7.10
CA PRO A 33 20.48 1.51 7.74
C PRO A 33 19.94 0.88 9.03
N GLY A 34 20.11 -0.44 9.17
CA GLY A 34 19.65 -1.21 10.34
C GLY A 34 18.16 -1.57 10.34
N LEU A 35 17.39 -1.15 9.33
CA LEU A 35 15.99 -1.55 9.20
C LEU A 35 15.87 -3.05 8.95
N VAL A 36 16.71 -3.61 8.09
CA VAL A 36 16.72 -5.02 7.70
C VAL A 36 18.02 -5.67 8.16
N GLN A 37 17.95 -6.85 8.74
CA GLN A 37 19.09 -7.57 9.31
C GLN A 37 19.50 -8.80 8.47
N GLY A 38 18.58 -9.34 7.69
CA GLY A 38 18.75 -10.60 6.97
C GLY A 38 18.42 -10.54 5.47
N PRO A 39 18.56 -11.67 4.75
CA PRO A 39 18.07 -11.79 3.39
C PRO A 39 16.54 -11.64 3.37
N LEU A 40 16.03 -10.93 2.38
CA LEU A 40 14.59 -10.74 2.23
C LEU A 40 13.92 -11.95 1.57
N THR A 41 12.74 -12.26 2.07
CA THR A 41 11.72 -13.09 1.44
C THR A 41 10.43 -12.30 1.36
N GLY A 42 9.46 -12.74 0.56
CA GLY A 42 8.17 -12.05 0.53
C GLY A 42 7.09 -12.80 -0.21
N THR A 43 5.89 -12.24 -0.13
CA THR A 43 4.67 -12.70 -0.79
C THR A 43 3.93 -11.51 -1.39
N MET A 44 3.37 -11.69 -2.58
CA MET A 44 2.50 -10.70 -3.19
C MET A 44 1.10 -10.83 -2.59
N LEU A 45 0.48 -9.70 -2.22
CA LEU A 45 -0.90 -9.67 -1.76
C LEU A 45 -1.85 -9.64 -2.95
N GLU A 46 -2.79 -10.58 -2.99
CA GLU A 46 -3.82 -10.63 -4.02
C GLU A 46 -4.95 -9.61 -3.76
N GLY A 47 -5.62 -9.17 -4.83
CA GLY A 47 -6.81 -8.31 -4.80
C GLY A 47 -6.57 -6.84 -5.14
N GLY A 48 -5.32 -6.37 -5.23
CA GLY A 48 -4.99 -5.02 -5.69
C GLY A 48 -4.83 -4.96 -7.21
N ARG A 49 -5.84 -4.50 -7.95
CA ARG A 49 -5.70 -4.28 -9.41
C ARG A 49 -5.00 -2.96 -9.77
N SER A 50 -4.97 -2.00 -8.85
CA SER A 50 -4.35 -0.70 -9.09
C SER A 50 -2.84 -0.71 -8.85
N ASN A 51 -2.32 -1.21 -7.74
CA ASN A 51 -0.87 -1.24 -7.48
C ASN A 51 -0.50 -2.59 -6.89
N LEU A 52 0.71 -3.09 -7.21
CA LEU A 52 1.21 -4.32 -6.63
C LEU A 52 1.70 -4.04 -5.21
N THR A 53 1.28 -4.89 -4.29
CA THR A 53 1.58 -4.78 -2.86
C THR A 53 2.18 -6.10 -2.40
N TYR A 54 3.34 -6.04 -1.74
CA TYR A 54 4.07 -7.21 -1.28
C TYR A 54 4.30 -7.09 0.22
N VAL A 55 4.18 -8.20 0.94
CA VAL A 55 4.72 -8.33 2.28
C VAL A 55 6.13 -8.87 2.15
N VAL A 56 7.12 -8.17 2.70
CA VAL A 56 8.52 -8.61 2.73
C VAL A 56 8.99 -8.77 4.16
N THR A 57 9.87 -9.73 4.39
CA THR A 57 10.39 -10.07 5.72
C THR A 57 11.81 -10.61 5.62
N ASP A 58 12.61 -10.37 6.65
CA ASP A 58 13.92 -10.99 6.86
C ASP A 58 13.88 -12.09 7.94
N GLY A 59 12.67 -12.47 8.38
CA GLY A 59 12.44 -13.38 9.50
C GLY A 59 12.31 -12.69 10.87
N THR A 60 12.74 -11.43 11.00
CA THR A 60 12.66 -10.66 12.26
C THR A 60 11.69 -9.48 12.18
N GLY A 61 11.60 -8.83 11.01
CA GLY A 61 10.68 -7.72 10.73
C GLY A 61 9.75 -8.03 9.56
N ARG A 62 8.65 -7.27 9.45
CA ARG A 62 7.71 -7.32 8.33
C ARG A 62 7.44 -5.93 7.80
N TRP A 63 7.50 -5.80 6.48
CA TRP A 63 7.27 -4.54 5.76
C TRP A 63 6.34 -4.76 4.59
N VAL A 64 5.77 -3.67 4.11
CA VAL A 64 4.98 -3.66 2.88
C VAL A 64 5.73 -2.83 1.84
N VAL A 65 5.91 -3.41 0.66
CA VAL A 65 6.42 -2.72 -0.53
C VAL A 65 5.27 -2.48 -1.47
N ARG A 66 5.13 -1.25 -1.97
CA ARG A 66 4.12 -0.89 -2.97
C ARG A 66 4.76 -0.28 -4.19
N ARG A 67 4.36 -0.77 -5.37
CA ARG A 67 4.81 -0.28 -6.68
C ARG A 67 3.67 -0.30 -7.70
N PRO A 68 3.78 0.44 -8.83
CA PRO A 68 2.85 0.35 -9.94
C PRO A 68 2.73 -1.07 -10.51
N PRO A 69 1.65 -1.38 -11.25
CA PRO A 69 1.51 -2.63 -12.01
C PRO A 69 2.68 -2.89 -12.96
N LEU A 70 2.78 -4.14 -13.42
CA LEU A 70 3.68 -4.50 -14.53
C LEU A 70 3.08 -4.03 -15.86
N GLY A 71 3.93 -3.64 -16.82
CA GLY A 71 3.51 -3.22 -18.16
C GLY A 71 3.27 -1.72 -18.30
N GLN A 72 2.57 -1.33 -19.38
CA GLN A 72 2.26 0.08 -19.63
C GLN A 72 1.28 0.63 -18.61
N VAL A 73 1.77 1.58 -17.84
CA VAL A 73 1.03 2.25 -16.78
C VAL A 73 0.40 3.52 -17.34
N MET A 74 -0.90 3.71 -17.15
CA MET A 74 -1.55 4.97 -17.52
C MET A 74 -0.93 6.11 -16.69
N PRO A 75 -0.56 7.25 -17.32
CA PRO A 75 0.02 8.39 -16.60
C PRO A 75 -0.88 8.81 -15.42
N THR A 76 -0.27 9.19 -14.30
CA THR A 76 -0.90 9.70 -13.05
C THR A 76 -1.75 8.73 -12.21
N ALA A 77 -2.20 7.59 -12.75
CA ALA A 77 -3.07 6.67 -12.01
C ALA A 77 -2.32 5.85 -10.93
N HIS A 78 -0.99 5.81 -10.98
CA HIS A 78 -0.13 4.94 -10.16
C HIS A 78 1.06 5.70 -9.57
N ASP A 79 0.82 6.92 -9.08
CA ASP A 79 1.87 7.78 -8.54
C ASP A 79 2.22 7.39 -7.09
N MET A 80 3.29 6.60 -6.94
CA MET A 80 3.82 6.20 -5.63
C MET A 80 4.32 7.39 -4.80
N THR A 81 4.77 8.46 -5.45
CA THR A 81 5.19 9.68 -4.75
C THR A 81 3.99 10.35 -4.09
N ARG A 82 2.85 10.39 -4.80
CA ARG A 82 1.61 10.96 -4.27
C ARG A 82 1.10 10.19 -3.05
N GLU A 83 1.10 8.86 -3.10
CA GLU A 83 0.68 8.02 -1.97
C GLU A 83 1.62 8.17 -0.76
N HIS A 84 2.94 8.09 -0.99
CA HIS A 84 3.94 8.31 0.05
C HIS A 84 3.80 9.70 0.69
N ARG A 85 3.55 10.75 -0.10
CA ARG A 85 3.38 12.13 0.38
C ARG A 85 2.20 12.24 1.35
N VAL A 86 1.05 11.65 1.03
CA VAL A 86 -0.13 11.68 1.91
C VAL A 86 0.14 10.93 3.21
N LEU A 87 0.70 9.72 3.13
CA LEU A 87 1.02 8.94 4.34
C LEU A 87 2.03 9.66 5.24
N GLY A 88 3.03 10.32 4.64
CA GLY A 88 4.00 11.14 5.36
C GLY A 88 3.37 12.37 6.03
N ALA A 89 2.48 13.07 5.33
CA ALA A 89 1.78 14.25 5.85
C ALA A 89 0.82 13.91 7.01
N LEU A 90 0.12 12.78 6.91
CA LEU A 90 -0.81 12.33 7.96
C LEU A 90 -0.09 11.76 9.19
N ARG A 91 1.22 11.50 9.11
CA ARG A 91 2.01 11.02 10.25
C ARG A 91 2.01 12.06 11.37
N GLY A 92 1.53 11.66 12.54
CA GLY A 92 1.45 12.54 13.72
C GLY A 92 0.12 13.26 13.86
N THR A 93 -0.81 13.08 12.91
CA THR A 93 -2.23 13.40 13.10
C THR A 93 -2.96 12.25 13.79
N ASP A 94 -4.23 12.45 14.12
CA ASP A 94 -5.10 11.39 14.65
C ASP A 94 -5.52 10.35 13.59
N VAL A 95 -5.20 10.57 12.30
CA VAL A 95 -5.50 9.59 11.25
C VAL A 95 -4.58 8.37 11.40
N PRO A 96 -5.12 7.15 11.57
CA PRO A 96 -4.32 5.95 11.71
C PRO A 96 -3.68 5.56 10.36
N VAL A 97 -2.41 5.93 10.16
CA VAL A 97 -1.62 5.56 8.98
C VAL A 97 -0.40 4.70 9.34
N PRO A 98 0.03 3.77 8.47
CA PRO A 98 1.28 3.04 8.67
C PRO A 98 2.48 3.99 8.62
N GLY A 99 3.49 3.71 9.44
CA GLY A 99 4.79 4.39 9.34
C GLY A 99 5.44 4.08 7.99
N VAL A 100 5.89 5.11 7.27
CA VAL A 100 6.59 4.96 5.99
C VAL A 100 8.09 5.10 6.22
N PHE A 101 8.88 4.22 5.61
CA PHE A 101 10.33 4.16 5.78
C PHE A 101 11.07 4.86 4.65
N SER A 102 10.71 4.56 3.40
CA SER A 102 11.42 5.11 2.23
C SER A 102 10.54 5.21 0.99
N LEU A 103 10.90 6.14 0.10
CA LEU A 103 10.40 6.27 -1.26
C LEU A 103 11.60 6.24 -2.21
N CYS A 104 11.58 5.28 -3.13
CA CYS A 104 12.53 5.21 -4.22
C CYS A 104 11.85 5.66 -5.52
N ARG A 105 12.43 6.66 -6.18
CA ARG A 105 12.00 7.13 -7.51
C ARG A 105 12.89 6.59 -8.62
N ASP A 106 14.03 6.02 -8.26
CA ASP A 106 14.97 5.44 -9.20
C ASP A 106 14.43 4.09 -9.70
N THR A 107 14.09 4.06 -10.99
CA THR A 107 13.55 2.86 -11.64
C THR A 107 14.61 1.78 -11.83
N ASP A 108 15.90 2.10 -11.75
CA ASP A 108 16.96 1.12 -11.94
C ASP A 108 17.06 0.13 -10.76
N VAL A 109 16.48 0.47 -9.60
CA VAL A 109 16.48 -0.41 -8.42
C VAL A 109 15.59 -1.63 -8.62
N ILE A 110 14.29 -1.48 -8.90
CA ILE A 110 13.37 -2.63 -9.09
C ILE A 110 12.48 -2.53 -10.34
N GLY A 111 12.81 -1.64 -11.27
CA GLY A 111 12.07 -1.43 -12.52
C GLY A 111 10.85 -0.50 -12.42
N ALA A 112 10.61 0.14 -11.27
CA ALA A 112 9.54 1.13 -11.07
C ALA A 112 9.78 1.96 -9.80
N PRO A 113 9.18 3.15 -9.66
CA PRO A 113 9.11 3.84 -8.38
C PRO A 113 8.36 2.98 -7.36
N PHE A 114 8.78 3.01 -6.11
CA PHE A 114 8.16 2.24 -5.04
C PHE A 114 8.36 2.91 -3.68
N TYR A 115 7.57 2.51 -2.71
CA TYR A 115 7.80 2.91 -1.33
C TYR A 115 7.67 1.72 -0.38
N VAL A 116 8.33 1.83 0.77
CA VAL A 116 8.33 0.82 1.84
C VAL A 116 7.70 1.39 3.10
N MET A 117 6.77 0.64 3.67
CA MET A 117 6.07 1.03 4.90
C MET A 117 5.98 -0.13 5.90
N LYS A 118 5.61 0.20 7.13
CA LYS A 118 5.36 -0.77 8.21
C LYS A 118 4.24 -1.70 7.82
N PHE A 119 4.44 -3.00 8.04
CA PHE A 119 3.35 -3.96 8.05
C PHE A 119 2.49 -3.72 9.30
N VAL A 120 1.22 -3.42 9.10
CA VAL A 120 0.22 -3.31 10.17
C VAL A 120 -0.55 -4.62 10.21
N GLU A 121 -0.50 -5.29 11.36
CA GLU A 121 -1.24 -6.52 11.57
C GLU A 121 -2.73 -6.21 11.76
N GLY A 122 -3.57 -6.90 11.00
CA GLY A 122 -5.00 -6.71 11.01
C GLY A 122 -5.71 -7.59 9.99
N LEU A 123 -7.03 -7.63 10.09
CA LEU A 123 -7.89 -8.40 9.19
C LEU A 123 -8.72 -7.46 8.32
N PRO A 124 -8.48 -7.38 7.01
CA PRO A 124 -9.33 -6.59 6.11
C PRO A 124 -10.62 -7.36 5.80
N TYR A 125 -11.75 -6.82 6.22
CA TYR A 125 -13.08 -7.34 5.84
C TYR A 125 -13.44 -6.88 4.42
N ARG A 126 -13.78 -7.82 3.54
CA ARG A 126 -14.09 -7.59 2.13
C ARG A 126 -15.52 -7.93 1.74
N ALA A 127 -16.16 -8.83 2.49
CA ALA A 127 -17.50 -9.32 2.23
C ALA A 127 -18.39 -9.24 3.47
N ALA A 128 -19.69 -8.98 3.27
CA ALA A 128 -20.68 -8.92 4.34
C ALA A 128 -20.74 -10.21 5.17
N ALA A 129 -20.48 -11.38 4.57
CA ALA A 129 -20.45 -12.66 5.28
C ALA A 129 -19.33 -12.72 6.35
N GLU A 130 -18.19 -12.06 6.12
CA GLU A 130 -17.09 -12.01 7.09
C GLU A 130 -17.47 -11.19 8.33
N LEU A 131 -18.30 -10.16 8.17
CA LEU A 131 -18.84 -9.35 9.26
C LEU A 131 -19.98 -10.07 9.97
N ALA A 132 -20.87 -10.74 9.23
CA ALA A 132 -22.00 -11.48 9.80
C ALA A 132 -21.54 -12.52 10.84
N ALA A 133 -20.40 -13.19 10.59
CA ALA A 133 -19.81 -14.16 11.52
C ALA A 133 -19.34 -13.54 12.86
N LEU A 134 -19.17 -12.22 12.93
CA LEU A 134 -18.77 -11.51 14.15
C LEU A 134 -19.95 -11.14 15.05
N GLY A 135 -21.18 -11.25 14.54
CA GLY A 135 -22.39 -10.81 15.23
C GLY A 135 -22.66 -9.30 15.13
N PRO A 136 -23.89 -8.88 15.48
CA PRO A 136 -24.38 -7.52 15.23
C PRO A 136 -23.65 -6.45 16.07
N GLU A 137 -23.32 -6.75 17.33
CA GLU A 137 -22.65 -5.80 18.22
C GLU A 137 -21.25 -5.45 17.72
N ARG A 138 -20.43 -6.47 17.44
CA ARG A 138 -19.06 -6.26 16.94
C ARG A 138 -19.04 -5.59 15.57
N THR A 139 -19.98 -5.95 14.69
CA THR A 139 -20.14 -5.30 13.39
C THR A 139 -20.46 -3.81 13.56
N THR A 140 -21.36 -3.46 14.48
CA THR A 140 -21.72 -2.06 14.78
C THR A 140 -20.49 -1.28 15.24
N SER A 141 -19.68 -1.84 16.15
CA SER A 141 -18.45 -1.17 16.62
C SER A 141 -17.43 -0.96 15.49
N ILE A 142 -17.25 -1.92 14.58
CA ILE A 142 -16.35 -1.79 13.42
C ILE A 142 -16.84 -0.68 12.47
N VAL A 143 -18.15 -0.64 12.19
CA VAL A 143 -18.74 0.37 11.31
C VAL A 143 -18.64 1.76 11.92
N ASN A 144 -18.91 1.91 13.22
CA ASN A 144 -18.74 3.19 13.91
C ASN A 144 -17.27 3.65 13.87
N ALA A 145 -16.32 2.76 14.15
CA ALA A 145 -14.89 3.09 14.05
C ALA A 145 -14.47 3.52 12.63
N LEU A 146 -15.05 2.91 11.59
CA LEU A 146 -14.84 3.35 10.21
C LEU A 146 -15.36 4.79 9.99
N VAL A 147 -16.57 5.10 10.46
CA VAL A 147 -17.16 6.44 10.35
C VAL A 147 -16.35 7.47 11.13
N ASP A 148 -15.97 7.15 12.37
CA ASP A 148 -15.13 8.01 13.21
C ASP A 148 -13.79 8.29 12.52
N THR A 149 -13.15 7.26 11.94
CA THR A 149 -11.90 7.44 11.19
C THR A 149 -12.08 8.33 9.96
N LEU A 150 -13.20 8.21 9.24
CA LEU A 150 -13.51 9.09 8.10
C LEU A 150 -13.73 10.54 8.56
N ALA A 151 -14.36 10.76 9.71
CA ALA A 151 -14.50 12.08 10.28
C ALA A 151 -13.14 12.68 10.63
N VAL A 152 -12.26 11.92 11.28
CA VAL A 152 -10.87 12.35 11.57
C VAL A 152 -10.10 12.69 10.29
N VAL A 153 -10.24 11.89 9.22
CA VAL A 153 -9.63 12.21 7.92
C VAL A 153 -10.16 13.52 7.34
N HIS A 154 -11.46 13.78 7.45
CA HIS A 154 -12.09 15.00 6.93
C HIS A 154 -11.77 16.25 7.76
N ASP A 155 -11.40 16.08 9.03
CA ASP A 155 -11.05 17.19 9.93
C ASP A 155 -9.60 17.67 9.74
N VAL A 156 -8.76 16.89 9.05
CA VAL A 156 -7.39 17.29 8.74
C VAL A 156 -7.39 18.51 7.82
N ASP A 157 -6.84 19.62 8.32
CA ASP A 157 -6.53 20.81 7.51
C ASP A 157 -5.30 20.52 6.62
N PRO A 158 -5.46 20.46 5.28
CA PRO A 158 -4.37 20.17 4.35
C PRO A 158 -3.22 21.19 4.43
N GLU A 159 -3.47 22.43 4.81
CA GLU A 159 -2.41 23.43 4.93
C GLU A 159 -1.47 23.09 6.09
N THR A 160 -2.04 22.72 7.24
CA THR A 160 -1.28 22.41 8.46
C THR A 160 -0.39 21.18 8.33
N VAL A 161 -0.75 20.25 7.43
CA VAL A 161 0.01 19.00 7.19
C VAL A 161 0.88 19.07 5.92
N GLY A 162 1.04 20.25 5.31
CA GLY A 162 1.92 20.42 4.14
C GLY A 162 1.37 19.83 2.83
N LEU A 163 0.05 19.82 2.69
CA LEU A 163 -0.70 19.36 1.52
C LEU A 163 -1.47 20.48 0.79
N SER A 164 -1.11 21.76 0.99
CA SER A 164 -1.78 22.90 0.36
C SER A 164 -1.78 22.87 -1.18
N ASP A 165 -0.72 22.34 -1.80
CA ASP A 165 -0.57 22.15 -3.25
C ASP A 165 -0.93 20.72 -3.72
N PHE A 166 -1.46 19.87 -2.84
CA PHE A 166 -1.70 18.46 -3.16
C PHE A 166 -2.84 18.24 -4.16
N GLY A 167 -3.78 19.17 -4.22
CA GLY A 167 -4.97 19.08 -5.07
C GLY A 167 -5.43 20.45 -5.54
N ARG A 168 -6.61 20.47 -6.17
CA ARG A 168 -7.29 21.69 -6.58
C ARG A 168 -8.69 21.68 -5.98
N PRO A 169 -8.97 22.41 -4.89
CA PRO A 169 -10.28 22.38 -4.25
C PRO A 169 -11.33 23.21 -5.02
N GLU A 170 -10.96 24.35 -5.60
CA GLU A 170 -11.89 25.31 -6.23
C GLU A 170 -12.64 24.63 -7.37
N GLY A 171 -13.97 24.61 -7.37
CA GLY A 171 -14.77 24.00 -8.44
C GLY A 171 -14.64 22.47 -8.56
N PHE A 172 -14.31 21.78 -7.47
CA PHE A 172 -14.15 20.31 -7.44
C PHE A 172 -15.40 19.59 -7.97
N LEU A 173 -16.58 19.93 -7.47
CA LEU A 173 -17.84 19.25 -7.85
C LEU A 173 -18.12 19.37 -9.36
N GLU A 174 -18.01 20.57 -9.92
CA GLU A 174 -18.20 20.81 -11.35
C GLU A 174 -17.20 20.00 -12.20
N ARG A 175 -15.92 19.97 -11.79
CA ARG A 175 -14.89 19.16 -12.48
C ARG A 175 -15.21 17.68 -12.44
N GLN A 176 -15.64 17.15 -11.29
CA GLN A 176 -15.99 15.74 -11.18
C GLN A 176 -17.18 15.43 -12.08
N LEU A 177 -18.27 16.21 -12.01
CA LEU A 177 -19.45 16.00 -12.85
C LEU A 177 -19.11 15.99 -14.34
N ARG A 178 -18.32 16.98 -14.81
CA ARG A 178 -17.87 17.05 -16.20
C ARG A 178 -17.01 15.84 -16.60
N ARG A 179 -16.11 15.39 -15.71
CA ARG A 179 -15.26 14.21 -15.94
C ARG A 179 -16.09 12.93 -16.05
N TRP A 180 -16.98 12.68 -15.10
CA TRP A 180 -17.86 11.51 -15.09
C TRP A 180 -18.77 11.47 -16.30
N LYS A 181 -19.37 12.62 -16.68
CA LYS A 181 -20.16 12.74 -17.90
C LYS A 181 -19.34 12.37 -19.14
N LYS A 182 -18.14 12.93 -19.31
CA LYS A 182 -17.25 12.62 -20.44
C LYS A 182 -16.92 11.12 -20.50
N GLN A 183 -16.65 10.49 -19.36
CA GLN A 183 -16.36 9.05 -19.29
C GLN A 183 -17.58 8.19 -19.65
N LEU A 184 -18.77 8.56 -19.17
CA LEU A 184 -20.02 7.88 -19.50
C LEU A 184 -20.38 8.03 -20.98
N ASP A 185 -20.21 9.22 -21.55
CA ASP A 185 -20.50 9.44 -22.97
C ASP A 185 -19.54 8.61 -23.85
N ALA A 186 -18.26 8.52 -23.47
CA ALA A 186 -17.26 7.68 -24.17
C ALA A 186 -17.48 6.16 -23.98
N SER A 187 -18.15 5.71 -22.92
CA SER A 187 -18.43 4.28 -22.70
C SER A 187 -19.60 3.77 -23.55
N ARG A 188 -20.45 4.66 -24.07
CA ARG A 188 -21.61 4.32 -24.91
C ARG A 188 -21.25 4.15 -26.39
N SER A 189 -20.02 4.50 -26.77
CA SER A 189 -19.52 4.41 -28.15
C SER A 189 -18.80 3.08 -28.45
N ARG A 190 -19.12 2.00 -27.72
CA ARG A 190 -18.62 0.64 -27.97
C ARG A 190 -19.77 -0.33 -28.19
#